data_AF-A0A7K0GNH1-F1
#
_entry.id   AF-A0A7K0GNH1-F1
#
_cell.length_a   1.000
_cell.length_b   1.000
_cell.length_c   1.000
_cell.angle_alpha   90.00
_cell.angle_beta   90.00
_cell.angle_gamma   90.00
#
_symmetry.space_group_name_H-M   'P 1'
#
loop_
_entity.id
_entity.type
_entity.pdbx_description
1 polymer ?
#
loop_
_entity_poly.entity_id
_entity_poly.type
_entity_poly.pdbx_seq_one_letter_code
_entity_poly.pdbx_strand_id
1 'polypeptide(L)'
;MKIIIFDFLRNLIATEDGLVLFLLSLIVIMEIIDFFSGTFAAVINPGIEYKSKIGINGLLRKIQGIVLLTILIPMSVLLPEQTGVAFLYTIYIGYLILTFKSLVENYGKAKGDTAIFENVATTLKKLIGRKE
;
A
#
# COMPACT_ATOMS: atom_id res chain seq x y z
N MET A 1 14.88 14.94 -23.67
CA MET A 1 14.36 15.80 -22.58
C MET A 1 14.64 15.08 -21.26
N LYS A 2 15.52 15.63 -20.43
CA LYS A 2 15.82 15.06 -19.11
C LYS A 2 14.60 15.30 -18.23
N ILE A 3 13.84 14.26 -17.93
CA ILE A 3 12.63 14.40 -17.11
C ILE A 3 13.09 14.42 -15.66
N ILE A 4 13.24 15.62 -15.10
CA ILE A 4 13.80 15.92 -13.77
C ILE A 4 13.17 15.03 -12.68
N ILE A 5 11.86 14.76 -12.77
CA ILE A 5 11.17 13.93 -11.80
C ILE A 5 11.63 12.46 -11.82
N PHE A 6 11.92 11.88 -13.00
CA PHE A 6 12.40 10.50 -13.06
C PHE A 6 13.83 10.37 -12.55
N ASP A 7 14.68 11.37 -12.79
CA ASP A 7 16.03 11.40 -12.21
C ASP A 7 15.98 11.48 -10.68
N PHE A 8 15.08 12.32 -10.14
CA PHE A 8 14.85 12.42 -8.70
C PHE A 8 14.38 11.08 -8.10
N LEU A 9 13.40 10.41 -8.71
CA LEU A 9 12.91 9.11 -8.26
C LEU A 9 14.00 8.03 -8.32
N ARG A 10 14.83 8.01 -9.37
CA ARG A 10 15.97 7.09 -9.49
C ARG A 10 17.02 7.34 -8.41
N ASN A 11 17.28 8.60 -8.08
CA ASN A 11 18.23 8.95 -7.02
C ASN A 11 17.69 8.58 -5.63
N LEU A 12 16.38 8.70 -5.38
CA LEU A 12 15.74 8.28 -4.12
C LEU A 12 15.91 6.79 -3.83
N ILE A 13 15.86 5.95 -4.87
CA ILE A 13 15.98 4.49 -4.73
C ILE A 13 17.41 3.98 -4.95
N ALA A 14 18.40 4.87 -5.04
CA ALA A 14 19.78 4.48 -5.35
C ALA A 14 20.48 3.72 -4.21
N THR A 15 19.96 3.83 -2.98
CA THR A 15 20.43 3.08 -1.82
C THR A 15 19.32 2.19 -1.26
N GLU A 16 19.70 1.14 -0.54
CA GLU A 16 18.75 0.24 0.12
C GLU A 16 17.86 0.97 1.13
N ASP A 17 18.46 1.84 1.96
CA ASP A 17 17.72 2.68 2.92
C ASP A 17 16.78 3.66 2.20
N GLY A 18 17.24 4.23 1.08
CA GLY A 18 16.43 5.13 0.25
C GLY A 18 15.23 4.41 -0.36
N LEU A 19 15.42 3.16 -0.83
CA LEU A 19 14.35 2.31 -1.33
C LEU A 19 13.31 1.99 -0.23
N VAL A 20 13.74 1.68 0.99
CA VAL A 20 12.85 1.44 2.14
C VAL A 20 11.98 2.66 2.42
N LEU A 21 12.59 3.86 2.50
CA LEU A 21 11.85 5.11 2.74
C LEU A 21 10.93 5.48 1.57
N PHE A 22 11.36 5.19 0.34
CA PHE A 22 10.53 5.37 -0.85
C PHE A 22 9.28 4.48 -0.81
N LEU A 23 9.44 3.20 -0.45
CA LEU A 23 8.33 2.26 -0.30
C LEU A 23 7.37 2.69 0.81
N LEU A 24 7.87 3.12 1.98
CA LEU A 24 7.02 3.62 3.06
C LEU A 24 6.22 4.87 2.61
N SER A 25 6.87 5.78 1.89
CA SER A 25 6.20 6.97 1.34
C SER A 25 5.09 6.60 0.36
N LEU A 26 5.35 5.61 -0.51
CA LEU A 26 4.35 5.09 -1.45
C LEU A 26 3.16 4.48 -0.71
N ILE A 27 3.42 3.69 0.34
CA ILE A 27 2.38 3.11 1.20
C ILE A 27 1.50 4.21 1.80
N VAL A 28 2.11 5.25 2.39
CA VAL A 28 1.37 6.36 3.01
C VAL A 28 0.47 7.06 1.98
N ILE A 29 1.00 7.35 0.79
CA ILE A 29 0.22 7.96 -0.30
C ILE A 29 -0.95 7.05 -0.70
N MET A 30 -0.71 5.75 -0.88
CA MET A 30 -1.75 4.79 -1.23
C MET A 30 -2.82 4.66 -0.14
N GLU A 31 -2.45 4.67 1.14
CA GLU A 31 -3.38 4.61 2.26
C GLU A 31 -4.29 5.84 2.34
N ILE A 32 -3.75 7.02 2.05
CA ILE A 32 -4.51 8.28 1.94
C ILE A 32 -5.53 8.17 0.80
N ILE A 33 -5.09 7.76 -0.39
CA ILE A 33 -5.99 7.57 -1.55
C ILE A 33 -7.05 6.51 -1.22
N ASP A 34 -6.67 5.42 -0.56
CA ASP A 34 -7.58 4.34 -0.19
C ASP A 34 -8.65 4.83 0.79
N PHE A 35 -8.26 5.62 1.80
CA PHE A 35 -9.21 6.22 2.72
C PHE A 35 -10.24 7.12 2.01
N PHE A 36 -9.78 8.00 1.13
CA PHE A 36 -10.68 8.87 0.36
C PHE A 36 -11.57 8.08 -0.60
N SER A 37 -11.01 7.09 -1.31
CA SER A 37 -11.77 6.25 -2.23
C SER A 37 -12.85 5.41 -1.52
N GLY A 38 -12.54 4.86 -0.34
CA GLY A 38 -13.50 4.12 0.48
C GLY A 38 -14.61 5.01 1.03
N THR A 39 -14.26 6.24 1.44
CA THR A 39 -15.24 7.24 1.88
C THR A 39 -16.17 7.63 0.73
N PHE A 40 -15.59 7.93 -0.45
CA PHE A 40 -16.36 8.26 -1.64
C PHE A 40 -17.30 7.12 -2.04
N ALA A 41 -16.79 5.88 -2.09
CA ALA A 41 -17.58 4.70 -2.42
C ALA A 41 -18.78 4.49 -1.46
N ALA A 42 -18.60 4.75 -0.16
CA ALA A 42 -19.68 4.67 0.81
C ALA A 42 -20.74 5.76 0.62
N VAL A 43 -20.35 6.97 0.19
CA VAL A 43 -21.29 8.08 -0.07
C VAL A 43 -22.15 7.82 -1.31
N ILE A 44 -21.57 7.26 -2.38
CA ILE A 44 -22.30 7.07 -3.65
C ILE A 44 -23.09 5.75 -3.72
N ASN A 45 -22.82 4.81 -2.82
CA ASN A 45 -23.47 3.51 -2.82
C ASN A 45 -24.57 3.47 -1.74
N PRO A 46 -25.86 3.57 -2.10
CA PRO A 46 -26.96 3.60 -1.14
C PRO A 46 -27.11 2.30 -0.33
N GLY A 47 -26.45 1.21 -0.73
CA GLY A 47 -26.37 -0.04 0.03
C GLY A 47 -25.32 -0.05 1.14
N ILE A 48 -24.49 1.00 1.26
CA ILE A 48 -23.48 1.13 2.30
C ILE A 48 -23.93 2.20 3.28
N GLU A 49 -24.39 1.77 4.46
CA GLU A 49 -24.77 2.72 5.53
C GLU A 49 -23.50 3.34 6.12
N TYR A 50 -23.20 4.59 5.77
CA TYR A 50 -22.05 5.31 6.34
C TYR A 50 -22.31 5.63 7.81
N LYS A 51 -21.91 4.71 8.70
CA LYS A 51 -21.87 4.95 10.14
C LYS A 51 -20.53 5.58 10.47
N SER A 52 -20.55 6.75 11.10
CA SER A 52 -19.35 7.49 11.55
C SER A 52 -18.34 6.58 12.29
N LYS A 53 -18.79 5.64 13.12
CA LYS A 53 -17.93 4.67 13.82
C LYS A 53 -17.15 3.74 12.89
N ILE A 54 -17.74 3.32 11.76
CA ILE A 54 -17.09 2.46 10.77
C ILE A 54 -15.98 3.24 10.06
N GLY A 55 -16.25 4.49 9.68
CA GLY A 55 -15.24 5.37 9.07
C GLY A 55 -14.05 5.65 9.99
N ILE A 56 -14.31 5.95 11.27
CA ILE A 56 -13.26 6.19 12.27
C ILE A 56 -12.42 4.93 12.52
N ASN A 57 -13.06 3.76 12.69
CA ASN A 57 -12.32 2.50 12.84
C ASN A 57 -11.47 2.17 11.61
N GLY A 58 -11.99 2.47 10.42
CA GLY A 58 -11.25 2.36 9.17
C GLY A 58 -9.99 3.23 9.17
N LEU A 59 -10.10 4.50 9.57
CA LEU A 59 -8.97 5.43 9.67
C LEU A 59 -7.95 4.99 10.72
N LEU A 60 -8.41 4.60 11.92
CA LEU A 60 -7.52 4.13 13.00
C LEU A 60 -6.70 2.92 12.57
N ARG A 61 -7.31 1.95 11.87
CA ARG A 61 -6.60 0.78 11.34
C ARG A 61 -5.46 1.17 10.40
N LYS A 62 -5.66 2.18 9.56
CA LYS A 62 -4.64 2.68 8.61
C LYS A 62 -3.48 3.37 9.34
N ILE A 63 -3.81 4.23 10.30
CA ILE A 63 -2.80 4.90 11.13
C ILE A 63 -1.98 3.86 11.90
N GLN A 64 -2.64 2.86 12.50
CA GLN A 64 -1.97 1.75 13.19
C GLN A 64 -1.03 0.99 12.25
N GLY A 65 -1.48 0.68 11.01
CA GLY A 65 -0.63 0.05 10.00
C GLY A 65 0.64 0.86 9.73
N ILE A 66 0.51 2.15 9.44
CA ILE A 66 1.65 3.06 9.17
C ILE A 66 2.58 3.16 10.39
N VAL A 67 2.02 3.30 11.61
CA VAL A 67 2.82 3.35 12.85
C VAL A 67 3.61 2.06 13.03
N LEU A 68 2.98 0.90 12.82
CA LEU A 68 3.65 -0.40 12.92
C LEU A 68 4.80 -0.50 11.91
N LEU A 69 4.56 -0.17 10.65
CA LEU A 69 5.61 -0.18 9.62
C LEU A 69 6.77 0.75 9.98
N THR A 70 6.47 1.95 10.50
CA THR A 70 7.50 2.91 10.92
C THR A 70 8.35 2.39 12.08
N ILE A 71 7.76 1.69 13.05
CA ILE A 71 8.48 1.05 14.17
C ILE A 71 9.39 -0.08 13.68
N LEU A 72 9.05 -0.75 12.58
CA LEU A 72 9.92 -1.80 12.03
C LEU A 72 11.27 -1.26 11.55
N ILE A 73 11.39 0.02 11.18
CA ILE A 73 12.65 0.62 10.71
C ILE A 73 13.75 0.57 11.78
N PRO A 74 13.58 1.16 12.99
CA PRO A 74 14.61 1.02 14.01
C PRO A 74 14.78 -0.44 14.48
N MET A 75 13.72 -1.25 14.45
CA MET A 75 13.82 -2.67 14.79
C MET A 75 14.67 -3.46 13.78
N SER A 76 14.68 -3.08 12.50
CA SER A 76 15.44 -3.79 11.48
C SER A 76 16.95 -3.69 11.70
N VAL A 77 17.42 -2.65 12.40
CA VAL A 77 18.84 -2.47 12.78
C VAL A 77 19.32 -3.54 13.76
N LEU A 78 18.39 -4.18 14.49
CA LEU A 78 18.71 -5.26 15.42
C LEU A 78 18.97 -6.60 14.70
N LEU A 79 18.63 -6.69 13.42
CA LEU A 79 18.83 -7.89 12.62
C LEU A 79 20.28 -7.91 12.07
N PRO A 80 20.92 -9.09 12.05
CA PRO A 80 22.29 -9.21 11.58
C PRO A 80 22.41 -8.86 10.10
N GLU A 81 23.60 -8.42 9.68
CA GLU A 81 23.97 -8.19 8.27
C GLU A 81 22.92 -7.35 7.51
N GLN A 82 22.50 -7.78 6.31
CA GLN A 82 21.49 -7.12 5.47
C GLN A 82 20.07 -7.66 5.69
N THR A 83 19.87 -8.55 6.67
CA THR A 83 18.57 -9.19 6.90
C THR A 83 17.49 -8.19 7.28
N GLY A 84 17.87 -7.06 7.90
CA GLY A 84 16.98 -5.95 8.23
C GLY A 84 16.30 -5.31 7.02
N VAL A 85 17.09 -5.00 5.98
CA VAL A 85 16.58 -4.41 4.73
C VAL A 85 15.65 -5.39 4.02
N ALA A 86 16.06 -6.66 3.89
CA ALA A 86 15.25 -7.69 3.24
C ALA A 86 13.90 -7.92 3.96
N PHE A 87 13.92 -7.88 5.30
CA PHE A 87 12.74 -7.97 6.14
C PHE A 87 11.77 -6.81 5.88
N LEU A 88 12.26 -5.56 5.90
CA LEU A 88 11.45 -4.38 5.61
C LEU A 88 10.87 -4.42 4.20
N TYR A 89 11.69 -4.75 3.21
CA TYR A 89 11.26 -4.84 1.82
C TYR A 89 10.11 -5.83 1.66
N THR A 90 10.24 -7.03 2.25
CA THR A 90 9.22 -8.08 2.17
C THR A 90 7.90 -7.61 2.78
N ILE A 91 7.93 -7.01 3.97
CA ILE A 91 6.72 -6.53 4.64
C ILE A 91 6.09 -5.37 3.88
N TYR A 92 6.90 -4.42 3.39
CA TYR A 92 6.39 -3.24 2.71
C TYR A 92 5.74 -3.60 1.37
N ILE A 93 6.34 -4.52 0.61
CA ILE A 93 5.72 -5.04 -0.63
C ILE A 93 4.42 -5.78 -0.31
N GLY A 94 4.40 -6.63 0.72
CA GLY A 94 3.17 -7.30 1.17
C GLY A 94 2.07 -6.31 1.53
N TYR A 95 2.42 -5.25 2.26
CA TYR A 95 1.51 -4.18 2.63
C TYR A 95 0.98 -3.43 1.40
N LEU A 96 1.86 -3.05 0.45
CA LEU A 96 1.46 -2.40 -0.81
C LEU A 96 0.44 -3.24 -1.59
N ILE A 97 0.62 -4.56 -1.64
CA ILE A 97 -0.32 -5.47 -2.32
C ILE A 97 -1.70 -5.44 -1.62
N LEU A 98 -1.72 -5.45 -0.29
CA LEU A 98 -2.97 -5.37 0.48
C LEU A 98 -3.68 -4.03 0.29
N THR A 99 -2.93 -2.92 0.32
CA THR A 99 -3.50 -1.58 0.06
C THR A 99 -3.99 -1.45 -1.37
N PHE A 100 -3.27 -2.01 -2.36
CA PHE A 100 -3.72 -2.06 -3.75
C PHE A 100 -5.03 -2.82 -3.90
N LYS A 101 -5.15 -3.99 -3.25
CA LYS A 101 -6.40 -4.75 -3.25
C LYS A 101 -7.57 -3.94 -2.68
N SER A 102 -7.34 -3.22 -1.58
CA SER A 102 -8.34 -2.34 -0.98
C SER A 102 -8.79 -1.22 -1.95
N LEU A 103 -7.85 -0.62 -2.69
CA LEU A 103 -8.16 0.38 -3.71
C LEU A 103 -9.06 -0.19 -4.82
N VAL A 104 -8.75 -1.38 -5.33
CA VAL A 104 -9.56 -2.06 -6.35
C VAL A 104 -10.96 -2.37 -5.82
N GLU A 105 -11.09 -2.82 -4.57
CA GLU A 105 -12.39 -3.05 -3.93
C GLU A 105 -13.21 -1.76 -3.81
N ASN A 106 -12.58 -0.65 -3.42
CA ASN A 106 -13.25 0.65 -3.32
C ASN A 106 -13.68 1.18 -4.69
N TYR A 107 -12.85 0.99 -5.72
CA TYR A 107 -13.21 1.31 -7.10
C TYR A 107 -14.44 0.52 -7.58
N GLY A 108 -14.51 -0.79 -7.28
CA GLY A 108 -15.69 -1.61 -7.59
C GLY A 108 -16.95 -1.17 -6.84
N LYS A 109 -16.83 -0.86 -5.53
CA LYS A 109 -17.95 -0.31 -4.74
C LYS A 109 -18.45 1.04 -5.28
N ALA A 110 -17.57 1.79 -5.93
CA ALA A 110 -17.87 3.02 -6.65
C ALA A 110 -18.45 2.81 -8.07
N LYS A 111 -18.84 1.56 -8.42
CA LYS A 111 -19.35 1.13 -9.74
C LYS A 111 -18.32 1.21 -10.87
N GLY A 112 -17.03 1.24 -10.54
CA GLY A 112 -15.96 1.09 -11.52
C GLY A 112 -15.82 -0.36 -11.99
N ASP A 113 -15.39 -0.56 -13.24
CA ASP A 113 -15.12 -1.90 -13.79
C ASP A 113 -13.77 -2.43 -13.30
N THR A 114 -13.80 -3.39 -12.38
CA THR A 114 -12.59 -3.98 -11.80
C THR A 114 -11.85 -4.94 -12.73
N ALA A 115 -12.43 -5.32 -13.88
CA ALA A 115 -11.79 -6.19 -14.86
C ALA A 115 -10.47 -5.60 -15.40
N ILE A 116 -10.35 -4.27 -15.41
CA ILE A 116 -9.12 -3.57 -15.82
C ILE A 116 -7.90 -3.93 -14.94
N PHE A 117 -8.13 -4.45 -13.72
CA PHE A 117 -7.09 -4.87 -12.78
C PHE A 117 -6.89 -6.40 -12.73
N GLU A 118 -7.63 -7.17 -13.52
CA GLU A 118 -7.61 -8.64 -13.47
C GLU A 118 -6.22 -9.22 -13.77
N ASN A 119 -5.51 -8.64 -14.75
CA ASN A 119 -4.16 -9.02 -15.10
C ASN A 119 -3.17 -8.78 -13.95
N VAL A 120 -3.33 -7.67 -13.22
CA VAL A 120 -2.51 -7.33 -12.06
C VAL A 120 -2.82 -8.30 -10.92
N ALA A 121 -4.11 -8.51 -10.61
CA ALA A 121 -4.54 -9.41 -9.55
C ALA A 121 -4.09 -10.86 -9.80
N THR A 122 -4.18 -11.34 -11.04
CA THR A 122 -3.73 -12.67 -11.45
C THR A 122 -2.22 -12.81 -11.33
N THR A 123 -1.47 -11.79 -11.71
CA THR A 123 -0.01 -11.77 -11.57
C THR A 123 0.41 -11.81 -10.11
N LEU A 124 -0.20 -10.98 -9.26
CA LEU A 124 0.06 -10.97 -7.82
C LEU A 124 -0.28 -12.32 -7.18
N LYS A 125 -1.40 -12.95 -7.57
CA LYS A 125 -1.75 -14.31 -7.11
C LYS A 125 -0.70 -15.35 -7.51
N LYS A 126 -0.18 -15.30 -8.75
CA LYS A 126 0.89 -16.20 -9.22
C LYS A 126 2.23 -15.97 -8.52
N LEU A 127 2.50 -14.73 -8.08
CA LEU A 127 3.73 -14.41 -7.34
C LEU A 127 3.67 -14.85 -5.88
N ILE A 128 2.49 -14.75 -5.24
CA ILE A 128 2.28 -15.15 -3.84
C ILE A 128 2.04 -16.67 -3.72
N GLY A 129 1.34 -17.25 -4.69
CA GLY A 129 1.16 -18.69 -4.82
C GLY A 129 2.37 -19.33 -5.48
N ARG A 130 3.35 -19.79 -4.69
CA ARG A 130 4.27 -20.84 -5.12
C ARG A 130 3.41 -21.97 -5.68
N LYS A 131 3.64 -22.35 -6.95
CA LYS A 131 3.14 -23.60 -7.51
C LYS A 131 3.54 -24.72 -6.55
N GLU A 132 2.56 -25.44 -6.02
CA GLU A 132 2.74 -26.83 -5.61
C GLU A 132 3.24 -27.66 -6.81
#